data_AF-A0AAU6ZJP2-F1
#
_entry.id   AF-A0AAU6ZJP2-F1
#
_cell.length_a   1.000
_cell.length_b   1.000
_cell.length_c   1.000
_cell.angle_alpha   90.00
_cell.angle_beta   90.00
_cell.angle_gamma   90.00
#
_symmetry.space_group_name_H-M   'P 1'
#
loop_
_entity.id
_entity.type
_entity.pdbx_description
1 polymer ?
#
loop_
_entity_poly.entity_id
_entity_poly.type
_entity_poly.pdbx_seq_one_letter_code
_entity_poly.pdbx_strand_id
1 'polypeptide(L)'
;MASNWDSLDQDQRDAVDANVALYERVRPALKRVTRDVLLTLRDMLNDAEVTPLFVTGRTKTVESFREKISRTDDPLEPGGPRVLKFPDPFRTLNDMVGIRVITKLPAENAAVANIIKRQRQLFDCRGDREKDIGSIESGTYGYSSRHLILRTIQNEAVKEYQHVFNPDMPANGSYFFECQIRTVFAHAWSEIEHDIRFKAEDPRAWTPHFDRQFTATAAMLETVESAFADLHERYEEVRSYWDLHGEGASPLTPNRVRDVWRTLLPHVDRKVDDDWGWAAELLAAHGLTKTVELAGLLSANRITEVRKALDHRYSPGPDRLLDDLLLWQYGTEHIDLTAEASDVVPHPRRDSLQRRLKQIERYRQTAL
;
A
#
# COMPACT_ATOMS: atom_id res chain seq x y z
N MET A 1 5.46 25.22 28.95
CA MET A 1 6.72 26.01 28.81
C MET A 1 6.35 27.35 28.23
N ALA A 2 7.23 28.36 28.28
CA ALA A 2 7.01 29.59 27.51
C ALA A 2 6.91 29.21 26.02
N SER A 3 5.89 29.71 25.31
CA SER A 3 5.73 29.48 23.87
C SER A 3 6.95 30.02 23.13
N ASN A 4 7.23 29.56 21.89
CA ASN A 4 8.35 30.12 21.12
C ASN A 4 8.21 31.66 20.99
N TRP A 5 6.96 32.13 20.92
CA TRP A 5 6.58 33.53 20.94
C TRP A 5 7.05 34.30 22.19
N ASP A 6 6.89 33.71 23.37
CA ASP A 6 7.25 34.36 24.64
C ASP A 6 8.76 34.60 24.76
N SER A 7 9.57 33.79 24.04
CA SER A 7 11.04 33.89 24.02
C SER A 7 11.59 34.95 23.07
N LEU A 8 10.74 35.56 22.23
CA LEU A 8 11.14 36.56 21.25
C LEU A 8 11.40 37.93 21.89
N ASP A 9 12.33 38.68 21.29
CA ASP A 9 12.49 40.12 21.58
C ASP A 9 11.35 40.96 20.97
N GLN A 10 11.32 42.26 21.27
CA GLN A 10 10.21 43.12 20.83
C GLN A 10 10.15 43.29 19.30
N ASP A 11 11.29 43.45 18.65
CA ASP A 11 11.34 43.65 17.19
C ASP A 11 10.87 42.36 16.46
N GLN A 12 11.27 41.20 16.97
CA GLN A 12 10.82 39.90 16.50
C GLN A 12 9.33 39.69 16.70
N ARG A 13 8.79 40.10 17.85
CA ARG A 13 7.35 40.04 18.13
C ARG A 13 6.58 40.91 17.14
N ASP A 14 6.99 42.16 16.95
CA ASP A 14 6.35 43.09 16.03
C ASP A 14 6.35 42.53 14.59
N ALA A 15 7.48 41.97 14.15
CA ALA A 15 7.60 41.33 12.84
C ALA A 15 6.67 40.12 12.68
N VAL A 16 6.60 39.25 13.70
CA VAL A 16 5.73 38.08 13.67
C VAL A 16 4.25 38.50 13.74
N ASP A 17 3.86 39.46 14.59
CA ASP A 17 2.50 39.98 14.67
C ASP A 17 2.02 40.58 13.35
N ALA A 18 2.88 41.35 12.67
CA ALA A 18 2.58 41.87 11.33
C ALA A 18 2.30 40.74 10.33
N ASN A 19 3.12 39.67 10.36
CA ASN A 19 2.90 38.49 9.52
C ASN A 19 1.65 37.70 9.91
N VAL A 20 1.31 37.60 11.20
CA VAL A 20 0.07 36.95 11.67
C VAL A 20 -1.15 37.73 11.18
N ALA A 21 -1.19 39.05 11.35
CA ALA A 21 -2.28 39.89 10.89
C ALA A 21 -2.46 39.80 9.35
N LEU A 22 -1.35 39.76 8.60
CA LEU A 22 -1.38 39.50 7.17
C LEU A 22 -1.96 38.12 6.86
N TYR A 23 -1.52 37.07 7.58
CA TYR A 23 -2.00 35.71 7.39
C TYR A 23 -3.51 35.59 7.67
N GLU A 24 -4.00 36.16 8.78
CA GLU A 24 -5.41 36.20 9.14
C GLU A 24 -6.27 36.80 8.02
N ARG A 25 -5.80 37.92 7.43
CA ARG A 25 -6.49 38.60 6.33
C ARG A 25 -6.59 37.72 5.07
N VAL A 26 -5.51 37.03 4.70
CA VAL A 26 -5.44 36.27 3.42
C VAL A 26 -5.91 34.82 3.56
N ARG A 27 -5.97 34.29 4.79
CA ARG A 27 -6.32 32.89 5.07
C ARG A 27 -7.67 32.43 4.50
N PRO A 28 -8.75 33.24 4.49
CA PRO A 28 -10.00 32.85 3.84
C PRO A 28 -9.84 32.54 2.34
N ALA A 29 -9.03 33.31 1.62
CA ALA A 29 -8.70 33.02 0.22
C ALA A 29 -7.80 31.79 0.11
N LEU A 30 -6.85 31.62 1.03
CA LEU A 30 -5.98 30.44 1.05
C LEU A 30 -6.74 29.12 1.34
N LYS A 31 -7.85 29.18 2.08
CA LYS A 31 -8.77 28.04 2.24
C LYS A 31 -9.40 27.62 0.91
N ARG A 32 -9.69 28.56 0.01
CA ARG A 32 -10.19 28.25 -1.34
C ARG A 32 -9.11 27.54 -2.17
N VAL A 33 -7.86 28.03 -2.11
CA VAL A 33 -6.70 27.34 -2.71
C VAL A 33 -6.58 25.90 -2.20
N THR A 34 -6.68 25.70 -0.88
CA THR A 34 -6.59 24.36 -0.28
C THR A 34 -7.70 23.44 -0.80
N ARG A 35 -8.94 23.94 -0.88
CA ARG A 35 -10.08 23.17 -1.39
C ARG A 35 -9.91 22.80 -2.86
N ASP A 36 -9.45 23.74 -3.68
CA ASP A 36 -9.26 23.55 -5.11
C ASP A 36 -8.17 22.50 -5.41
N VAL A 37 -7.00 22.63 -4.77
CA VAL A 37 -5.91 21.65 -4.88
C VAL A 37 -6.36 20.27 -4.37
N LEU A 38 -7.11 20.21 -3.27
CA LEU A 38 -7.67 18.96 -2.74
C LEU A 38 -8.60 18.27 -3.74
N LEU A 39 -9.52 19.01 -4.36
CA LEU A 39 -10.45 18.46 -5.34
C LEU A 39 -9.70 17.98 -6.59
N THR A 40 -8.76 18.80 -7.08
CA THR A 40 -7.90 18.45 -8.22
C THR A 40 -7.13 17.14 -7.98
N LEU A 41 -6.55 16.98 -6.79
CA LEU A 41 -5.82 15.75 -6.44
C LEU A 41 -6.77 14.55 -6.25
N ARG A 42 -7.98 14.74 -5.72
CA ARG A 42 -8.97 13.66 -5.61
C ARG A 42 -9.40 13.19 -6.98
N ASP A 43 -9.75 14.10 -7.88
CA ASP A 43 -10.22 13.75 -9.23
C ASP A 43 -9.12 13.01 -10.01
N MET A 44 -7.88 13.49 -9.92
CA MET A 44 -6.71 12.84 -10.51
C MET A 44 -6.45 11.42 -9.99
N LEU A 45 -6.72 11.17 -8.70
CA LEU A 45 -6.43 9.88 -8.06
C LEU A 45 -7.61 8.89 -8.10
N ASN A 46 -8.82 9.34 -8.40
CA ASN A 46 -9.99 8.49 -8.54
C ASN A 46 -9.89 7.55 -9.75
N ASP A 47 -9.35 8.04 -10.87
CA ASP A 47 -9.24 7.28 -12.13
C ASP A 47 -7.89 6.55 -12.28
N ALA A 48 -7.08 6.52 -11.23
CA ALA A 48 -5.75 5.92 -11.25
C ALA A 48 -5.77 4.43 -10.88
N GLU A 49 -4.72 3.71 -11.30
CA GLU A 49 -4.48 2.30 -10.93
C GLU A 49 -4.40 2.08 -9.40
N VAL A 50 -4.02 3.12 -8.66
CA VAL A 50 -3.91 3.11 -7.20
C VAL A 50 -4.84 4.17 -6.63
N THR A 51 -5.92 3.72 -6.01
CA THR A 51 -6.88 4.58 -5.32
C THR A 51 -6.50 4.72 -3.84
N PRO A 52 -6.13 5.92 -3.36
CA PRO A 52 -5.87 6.15 -1.95
C PRO A 52 -7.11 5.82 -1.08
N LEU A 53 -6.88 5.46 0.18
CA LEU A 53 -7.95 5.25 1.15
C LEU A 53 -8.72 6.55 1.40
N PHE A 54 -8.01 7.67 1.56
CA PHE A 54 -8.59 9.01 1.56
C PHE A 54 -7.56 10.09 1.30
N VAL A 55 -8.03 11.22 0.76
CA VAL A 55 -7.25 12.45 0.59
C VAL A 55 -7.88 13.55 1.42
N THR A 56 -7.10 14.23 2.25
CA THR A 56 -7.56 15.34 3.10
C THR A 56 -6.71 16.59 2.86
N GLY A 57 -7.33 17.76 3.02
CA GLY A 57 -6.65 19.04 2.87
C GLY A 57 -6.86 19.89 4.12
N ARG A 58 -5.80 20.58 4.56
CA ARG A 58 -5.83 21.51 5.69
C ARG A 58 -5.09 22.79 5.33
N THR A 59 -5.75 23.91 5.57
CA THR A 59 -5.08 25.21 5.68
C THR A 59 -4.60 25.38 7.11
N LYS A 60 -3.31 25.72 7.30
CA LYS A 60 -2.72 25.93 8.63
C LYS A 60 -3.59 26.92 9.45
N THR A 61 -3.68 26.70 10.76
CA THR A 61 -4.43 27.61 11.65
C THR A 61 -3.57 28.83 11.98
N VAL A 62 -4.18 29.89 12.47
CA VAL A 62 -3.47 31.15 12.78
C VAL A 62 -2.49 30.91 13.94
N GLU A 63 -2.93 30.15 14.94
CA GLU A 63 -2.17 29.78 16.12
C GLU A 63 -0.96 28.93 15.74
N SER A 64 -1.16 27.89 14.92
CA SER A 64 -0.04 27.06 14.43
C SER A 64 0.88 27.83 13.47
N PHE A 65 0.39 28.85 12.78
CA PHE A 65 1.22 29.73 11.95
C PHE A 65 2.11 30.60 12.83
N ARG A 66 1.53 31.30 13.81
CA ARG A 66 2.25 32.08 14.82
C ARG A 66 3.35 31.26 15.48
N GLU A 67 2.99 30.09 16.01
CA GLU A 67 3.93 29.21 16.72
C GLU A 67 5.07 28.76 15.80
N LYS A 68 4.79 28.53 14.51
CA LYS A 68 5.81 28.11 13.55
C LYS A 68 6.76 29.24 13.19
N ILE A 69 6.26 30.45 12.94
CA ILE A 69 7.09 31.60 12.54
C ILE A 69 7.82 32.24 13.72
N SER A 70 7.39 31.95 14.95
CA SER A 70 8.08 32.36 16.19
C SER A 70 9.31 31.53 16.51
N ARG A 71 9.62 30.49 15.72
CA ARG A 71 10.82 29.67 15.94
C ARG A 71 12.07 30.46 15.58
N THR A 72 13.08 30.36 16.42
CA THR A 72 14.39 30.96 16.21
C THR A 72 15.46 29.90 15.95
N ASP A 73 16.44 30.23 15.11
CA ASP A 73 17.69 29.48 15.02
C ASP A 73 18.76 30.16 15.91
N ASP A 74 19.81 29.40 16.24
CA ASP A 74 20.93 29.93 16.98
C ASP A 74 21.65 31.04 16.20
N PRO A 75 22.23 32.03 16.90
CA PRO A 75 22.94 33.12 16.26
C PRO A 75 24.11 32.61 15.41
N LEU A 76 24.36 33.29 14.28
CA LEU A 76 25.48 33.00 13.38
C LEU A 76 26.84 33.16 14.06
N GLU A 77 26.92 34.04 15.06
CA GLU A 77 28.13 34.31 15.85
C GLU A 77 27.88 33.98 17.34
N PRO A 78 28.86 33.39 18.06
CA PRO A 78 28.73 33.11 19.48
C PRO A 78 28.40 34.38 20.29
N GLY A 79 27.26 34.36 20.98
CA GLY A 79 26.78 35.50 21.79
C GLY A 79 25.93 36.53 21.05
N GLY A 80 25.64 36.32 19.75
CA GLY A 80 24.71 37.16 18.99
C GLY A 80 23.23 36.94 19.36
N PRO A 81 22.31 37.83 18.92
CA PRO A 81 20.88 37.62 19.10
C PRO A 81 20.39 36.44 18.25
N ARG A 82 19.50 35.64 18.82
CA ARG A 82 18.79 34.59 18.07
C ARG A 82 18.04 35.19 16.89
N VAL A 83 17.94 34.47 15.78
CA VAL A 83 17.33 34.99 14.55
C VAL A 83 16.09 34.17 14.23
N LEU A 84 15.03 34.83 13.76
CA LEU A 84 13.83 34.13 13.29
C LEU A 84 14.21 33.13 12.18
N LYS A 85 13.79 31.88 12.35
CA LYS A 85 13.98 30.80 11.36
C LYS A 85 13.26 31.09 10.04
N PHE A 86 12.16 31.83 10.12
CA PHE A 86 11.31 32.19 8.98
C PHE A 86 11.12 33.71 8.91
N PRO A 87 12.13 34.48 8.50
CA PRO A 87 12.05 35.94 8.44
C PRO A 87 11.07 36.42 7.35
N ASP A 88 10.89 35.63 6.29
CA ASP A 88 9.87 35.84 5.25
C ASP A 88 9.00 34.56 5.14
N PRO A 89 7.98 34.41 6.00
CA PRO A 89 7.23 33.17 6.08
C PRO A 89 6.41 32.88 4.82
N PHE A 90 5.97 33.92 4.10
CA PHE A 90 5.16 33.76 2.88
C PHE A 90 5.98 33.25 1.68
N ARG A 91 7.30 33.47 1.68
CA ARG A 91 8.21 32.88 0.69
C ARG A 91 8.81 31.53 1.10
N THR A 92 8.94 31.28 2.40
CA THR A 92 9.71 30.13 2.92
C THR A 92 8.84 28.97 3.39
N LEU A 93 7.60 29.21 3.85
CA LEU A 93 6.72 28.15 4.33
C LEU A 93 5.92 27.52 3.19
N ASN A 94 6.13 26.23 2.97
CA ASN A 94 5.40 25.43 1.98
C ASN A 94 4.17 24.70 2.56
N ASP A 95 4.01 24.66 3.88
CA ASP A 95 2.98 23.86 4.56
C ASP A 95 1.84 24.72 5.12
N MET A 96 1.63 25.92 4.55
CA MET A 96 0.43 26.72 4.81
C MET A 96 -0.81 26.10 4.16
N VAL A 97 -0.62 25.49 3.00
CA VAL A 97 -1.56 24.56 2.35
C VAL A 97 -0.95 23.17 2.44
N GLY A 98 -1.59 22.28 3.20
CA GLY A 98 -1.15 20.90 3.39
C GLY A 98 -2.19 19.93 2.86
N ILE A 99 -1.76 19.01 2.00
CA ILE A 99 -2.56 17.87 1.54
C ILE A 99 -1.98 16.60 2.13
N ARG A 100 -2.83 15.69 2.58
CA ARG A 100 -2.45 14.34 3.00
C ARG A 100 -3.15 13.33 2.12
N VAL A 101 -2.38 12.45 1.50
CA VAL A 101 -2.86 11.30 0.74
C VAL A 101 -2.54 10.06 1.55
N ILE A 102 -3.59 9.36 2.00
CA ILE A 102 -3.47 8.17 2.83
C ILE A 102 -3.69 6.93 1.98
N THR A 103 -2.69 6.07 1.90
CA THR A 103 -2.70 4.80 1.15
C THR A 103 -2.94 3.62 2.08
N LYS A 104 -3.19 2.44 1.50
CA LYS A 104 -3.38 1.19 2.25
C LYS A 104 -2.03 0.50 2.48
N LEU A 105 -1.20 0.44 1.44
CA LEU A 105 0.07 -0.31 1.45
C LEU A 105 1.28 0.59 1.15
N PRO A 106 2.48 0.25 1.65
CA PRO A 106 3.68 1.06 1.41
C PRO A 106 4.03 1.28 -0.07
N ALA A 107 3.88 0.25 -0.91
CA ALA A 107 4.17 0.33 -2.35
C ALA A 107 3.30 1.38 -3.09
N GLU A 108 2.07 1.59 -2.61
CA GLU A 108 1.14 2.57 -3.15
C GLU A 108 1.64 4.01 -2.97
N ASN A 109 2.45 4.30 -1.93
CA ASN A 109 2.99 5.66 -1.69
C ASN A 109 3.84 6.14 -2.88
N ALA A 110 4.70 5.26 -3.40
CA ALA A 110 5.54 5.57 -4.54
C ALA A 110 4.72 5.72 -5.83
N ALA A 111 3.72 4.85 -6.02
CA ALA A 111 2.82 4.92 -7.17
C ALA A 111 2.03 6.24 -7.19
N VAL A 112 1.40 6.62 -6.07
CA VAL A 112 0.68 7.89 -5.89
C VAL A 112 1.61 9.08 -6.13
N ALA A 113 2.81 9.08 -5.54
CA ALA A 113 3.77 10.16 -5.75
C ALA A 113 4.12 10.34 -7.23
N ASN A 114 4.28 9.23 -7.95
CA ASN A 114 4.57 9.24 -9.38
C ASN A 114 3.36 9.71 -10.21
N ILE A 115 2.14 9.32 -9.85
CA ILE A 115 0.91 9.83 -10.50
C ILE A 115 0.86 11.35 -10.38
N ILE A 116 1.02 11.90 -9.18
CA ILE A 116 0.99 13.35 -8.94
C ILE A 116 2.11 14.05 -9.72
N LYS A 117 3.33 13.51 -9.71
CA LYS A 117 4.46 14.06 -10.45
C LYS A 117 4.22 14.05 -11.97
N ARG A 118 3.54 13.05 -12.54
CA ARG A 118 3.30 13.02 -14.00
C ARG A 118 2.41 14.15 -14.50
N GLN A 119 1.66 14.81 -13.63
CA GLN A 119 0.67 15.84 -13.99
C GLN A 119 1.32 17.23 -14.12
N ARG A 120 2.30 17.33 -15.03
CA ARG A 120 3.18 18.49 -15.22
C ARG A 120 2.47 19.75 -15.71
N GLN A 121 1.26 19.63 -16.23
CA GLN A 121 0.41 20.76 -16.61
C GLN A 121 -0.29 21.41 -15.41
N LEU A 122 -0.46 20.68 -14.30
CA LEU A 122 -1.12 21.16 -13.08
C LEU A 122 -0.12 21.51 -11.98
N PHE A 123 0.89 20.65 -11.81
CA PHE A 123 1.85 20.75 -10.71
C PHE A 123 3.29 20.59 -11.19
N ASP A 124 4.15 21.46 -10.67
CA ASP A 124 5.60 21.37 -10.79
C ASP A 124 6.19 20.88 -9.46
N CYS A 125 6.87 19.73 -9.48
CA CYS A 125 7.42 19.11 -8.27
C CYS A 125 8.82 19.66 -7.99
N ARG A 126 8.96 20.39 -6.89
CA ARG A 126 10.18 21.13 -6.50
C ARG A 126 10.94 20.47 -5.35
N GLY A 127 10.32 19.52 -4.68
CA GLY A 127 10.96 18.67 -3.69
C GLY A 127 10.22 17.34 -3.56
N ASP A 128 10.98 16.27 -3.36
CA ASP A 128 10.48 14.93 -3.08
C ASP A 128 11.44 14.36 -2.02
N ARG A 129 10.97 14.23 -0.79
CA ARG A 129 11.78 13.81 0.34
C ARG A 129 11.05 12.72 1.11
N GLU A 130 11.72 11.61 1.32
CA GLU A 130 11.38 10.69 2.39
C GLU A 130 11.75 11.39 3.71
N LYS A 131 10.78 11.61 4.59
CA LYS A 131 11.01 12.23 5.88
C LYS A 131 10.65 11.24 6.97
N ASP A 132 11.62 10.95 7.83
CA ASP A 132 11.37 10.19 9.05
C ASP A 132 10.44 11.01 9.96
N ILE A 133 9.34 10.38 10.35
CA ILE A 133 8.35 10.86 11.29
C ILE A 133 8.82 10.39 12.66
N GLY A 134 9.45 11.30 13.40
CA GLY A 134 10.02 11.06 14.70
C GLY A 134 11.03 12.15 15.03
N SER A 135 11.40 12.26 16.31
CA SER A 135 12.41 13.24 16.71
C SER A 135 13.80 12.74 16.34
N ILE A 136 14.38 13.33 15.28
CA ILE A 136 15.80 13.17 14.92
C ILE A 136 16.70 13.58 16.10
N GLU A 137 16.25 14.55 16.92
CA GLU A 137 16.98 15.07 18.08
C GLU A 137 17.12 14.05 19.23
N SER A 138 16.29 12.99 19.26
CA SER A 138 16.39 11.88 20.24
C SER A 138 16.96 10.59 19.65
N GLY A 139 17.48 10.60 18.40
CA GLY A 139 18.06 9.40 17.76
C GLY A 139 17.06 8.25 17.55
N THR A 140 15.77 8.59 17.47
CA THR A 140 14.67 7.63 17.49
C THR A 140 14.15 7.42 16.07
N TYR A 141 14.30 6.21 15.52
CA TYR A 141 13.68 5.81 14.26
C TYR A 141 12.16 5.71 14.43
N GLY A 142 11.40 6.30 13.49
CA GLY A 142 9.94 6.18 13.40
C GLY A 142 9.52 6.00 11.95
N TYR A 143 8.23 6.10 11.68
CA TYR A 143 7.66 5.89 10.34
C TYR A 143 8.21 6.83 9.28
N SER A 144 8.29 6.44 8.00
CA SER A 144 8.57 7.40 6.93
C SER A 144 7.28 8.00 6.36
N SER A 145 7.29 9.29 6.04
CA SER A 145 6.29 9.92 5.16
C SER A 145 7.01 10.54 3.98
N ARG A 146 6.46 10.31 2.78
CA ARG A 146 6.96 10.94 1.57
C ARG A 146 6.34 12.32 1.41
N HIS A 147 7.16 13.35 1.48
CA HIS A 147 6.74 14.74 1.38
C HIS A 147 7.10 15.28 0.00
N LEU A 148 6.08 15.67 -0.76
CA LEU A 148 6.23 16.40 -2.01
C LEU A 148 6.04 17.90 -1.75
N ILE A 149 6.97 18.70 -2.24
CA ILE A 149 6.79 20.15 -2.36
C ILE A 149 6.38 20.44 -3.80
N LEU A 150 5.12 20.81 -3.97
CA LEU A 150 4.48 21.00 -5.26
C LEU A 150 4.20 22.48 -5.46
N ARG A 151 4.28 22.92 -6.71
CA ARG A 151 3.95 24.28 -7.13
C ARG A 151 2.81 24.22 -8.14
N THR A 152 1.71 24.92 -7.89
CA THR A 152 0.61 25.03 -8.85
C THR A 152 1.04 25.77 -10.11
N ILE A 153 0.40 25.48 -11.23
CA ILE A 153 0.64 26.16 -12.51
C ILE A 153 -0.67 26.83 -12.95
N GLN A 154 -0.64 28.16 -13.11
CA GLN A 154 -1.76 28.96 -13.61
C GLN A 154 -3.12 28.73 -12.91
N ASN A 155 -3.09 28.36 -11.63
CA ASN A 155 -4.30 28.01 -10.89
C ASN A 155 -5.16 29.25 -10.54
N GLU A 156 -6.46 29.20 -10.85
CA GLU A 156 -7.37 30.33 -10.66
C GLU A 156 -7.62 30.69 -9.19
N ALA A 157 -7.83 29.70 -8.32
CA ALA A 157 -7.99 29.96 -6.88
C ALA A 157 -6.73 30.60 -6.28
N VAL A 158 -5.55 30.25 -6.80
CA VAL A 158 -4.29 30.90 -6.43
C VAL A 158 -4.22 32.33 -6.94
N LYS A 159 -4.71 32.63 -8.15
CA LYS A 159 -4.76 34.01 -8.65
C LYS A 159 -5.63 34.89 -7.77
N GLU A 160 -6.80 34.40 -7.36
CA GLU A 160 -7.66 35.09 -6.39
C GLU A 160 -6.93 35.37 -5.07
N TYR A 161 -6.24 34.35 -4.53
CA TYR A 161 -5.43 34.52 -3.33
C TYR A 161 -4.34 35.59 -3.51
N GLN A 162 -3.64 35.56 -4.65
CA GLN A 162 -2.57 36.52 -4.96
C GLN A 162 -3.09 37.96 -5.05
N HIS A 163 -4.29 38.17 -5.61
CA HIS A 163 -4.93 39.49 -5.62
C HIS A 163 -5.28 39.99 -4.21
N VAL A 164 -5.69 39.11 -3.29
CA VAL A 164 -5.94 39.49 -1.89
C VAL A 164 -4.63 39.71 -1.12
N PHE A 165 -3.58 38.94 -1.44
CA PHE A 165 -2.28 39.01 -0.78
C PHE A 165 -1.50 40.28 -1.17
N ASN A 166 -1.40 40.56 -2.47
CA ASN A 166 -0.71 41.73 -3.02
C ASN A 166 -1.40 42.20 -4.32
N PRO A 167 -2.37 43.12 -4.24
CA PRO A 167 -3.13 43.60 -5.40
C PRO A 167 -2.28 44.25 -6.50
N ASP A 168 -1.14 44.83 -6.12
CA ASP A 168 -0.26 45.57 -7.04
C ASP A 168 0.63 44.66 -7.89
N MET A 169 0.69 43.36 -7.57
CA MET A 169 1.50 42.38 -8.28
C MET A 169 0.63 41.52 -9.21
N PRO A 170 1.05 41.30 -10.48
CA PRO A 170 0.30 40.46 -11.39
C PRO A 170 0.25 39.01 -10.89
N ALA A 171 -0.96 38.47 -10.80
CA ALA A 171 -1.20 37.10 -10.37
C ALA A 171 -0.82 36.10 -11.47
N ASN A 172 0.03 35.14 -11.14
CA ASN A 172 0.50 34.09 -12.06
C ASN A 172 -0.11 32.71 -11.76
N GLY A 173 -0.86 32.57 -10.67
CA GLY A 173 -1.50 31.30 -10.28
C GLY A 173 -0.52 30.24 -9.75
N SER A 174 0.72 30.62 -9.43
CA SER A 174 1.74 29.75 -8.86
C SER A 174 1.82 29.89 -7.34
N TYR A 175 1.63 28.78 -6.62
CA TYR A 175 1.73 28.69 -5.16
C TYR A 175 2.36 27.37 -4.75
N PHE A 176 3.24 27.42 -3.75
CA PHE A 176 3.88 26.23 -3.18
C PHE A 176 3.01 25.61 -2.08
N PHE A 177 2.82 24.30 -2.13
CA PHE A 177 2.11 23.55 -1.11
C PHE A 177 2.81 22.23 -0.81
N GLU A 178 2.57 21.68 0.38
CA GLU A 178 3.10 20.39 0.80
C GLU A 178 2.04 19.29 0.63
N CYS A 179 2.41 18.20 -0.05
CA CYS A 179 1.61 16.99 -0.13
C CYS A 179 2.34 15.85 0.57
N GLN A 180 1.76 15.37 1.65
CA GLN A 180 2.29 14.27 2.45
C GLN A 180 1.61 12.97 2.05
N ILE A 181 2.38 11.99 1.62
CA ILE A 181 1.91 10.67 1.22
C ILE A 181 2.40 9.67 2.26
N ARG A 182 1.48 8.90 2.82
CA ARG A 182 1.78 7.95 3.89
C ARG A 182 0.70 6.86 3.94
N THR A 183 1.03 5.73 4.53
CA THR A 183 0.06 4.66 4.77
C THR A 183 -0.90 5.04 5.90
N VAL A 184 -1.99 4.28 6.02
CA VAL A 184 -2.95 4.44 7.13
C VAL A 184 -2.31 4.21 8.51
N PHE A 185 -1.36 3.27 8.62
CA PHE A 185 -0.66 3.01 9.88
C PHE A 185 0.32 4.13 10.23
N ALA A 186 1.12 4.59 9.27
CA ALA A 186 2.00 5.74 9.44
C ALA A 186 1.21 7.01 9.81
N HIS A 187 0.02 7.18 9.23
CA HIS A 187 -0.87 8.29 9.57
C HIS A 187 -1.40 8.19 11.01
N ALA A 188 -1.95 7.04 11.39
CA ALA A 188 -2.50 6.82 12.72
C ALA A 188 -1.43 7.00 13.81
N TRP A 189 -0.26 6.39 13.61
CA TRP A 189 0.88 6.54 14.52
C TRP A 189 1.31 8.00 14.65
N SER A 190 1.43 8.72 13.53
CA SER A 190 1.81 10.14 13.50
C SER A 190 0.83 11.04 14.22
N GLU A 191 -0.48 10.79 14.14
CA GLU A 191 -1.48 11.62 14.82
C GLU A 191 -1.48 11.35 16.33
N ILE A 192 -1.29 10.08 16.76
CA ILE A 192 -1.17 9.73 18.17
C ILE A 192 0.09 10.35 18.80
N GLU A 193 1.23 10.22 18.12
CA GLU A 193 2.51 10.80 18.57
C GLU A 193 2.42 12.32 18.66
N HIS A 194 1.85 12.95 17.63
CA HIS A 194 1.68 14.39 17.60
C HIS A 194 0.76 14.87 18.74
N ASP A 195 -0.34 14.17 18.99
CA ASP A 195 -1.29 14.54 20.04
C ASP A 195 -0.67 14.44 21.44
N ILE A 196 0.09 13.38 21.72
CA ILE A 196 0.78 13.20 23.01
C ILE A 196 1.87 14.27 23.20
N ARG A 197 2.70 14.52 22.18
CA ARG A 197 3.86 15.40 22.30
C ARG A 197 3.54 16.89 22.25
N PHE A 198 2.55 17.29 21.45
CA PHE A 198 2.35 18.70 21.10
C PHE A 198 1.02 19.28 21.55
N LYS A 199 -0.06 18.51 21.75
CA LYS A 199 -1.35 19.11 22.19
C LYS A 199 -1.39 19.47 23.67
N ALA A 200 -0.67 18.74 24.52
CA ALA A 200 -0.72 18.95 25.97
C ALA A 200 0.34 19.95 26.49
N GLU A 201 1.29 20.38 25.65
CA GLU A 201 2.49 21.16 26.04
C GLU A 201 3.16 20.63 27.32
N ASP A 202 3.04 19.32 27.56
CA ASP A 202 3.49 18.66 28.77
C ASP A 202 4.93 18.20 28.59
N PRO A 203 5.92 18.77 29.32
CA PRO A 203 7.31 18.34 29.23
C PRO A 203 7.50 16.84 29.51
N ARG A 204 6.58 16.22 30.28
CA ARG A 204 6.62 14.78 30.60
C ARG A 204 6.33 13.89 29.39
N ALA A 205 5.78 14.44 28.30
CA ALA A 205 5.63 13.72 27.04
C ALA A 205 6.98 13.46 26.33
N TRP A 206 8.04 14.18 26.73
CA TRP A 206 9.38 14.10 26.15
C TRP A 206 10.33 13.35 27.08
N THR A 207 9.99 12.08 27.37
CA THR A 207 10.83 11.20 28.19
C THR A 207 11.38 10.04 27.37
N PRO A 208 12.57 9.51 27.73
CA PRO A 208 13.13 8.34 27.07
C PRO A 208 12.20 7.11 27.10
N HIS A 209 11.28 7.05 28.06
CA HIS A 209 10.26 6.01 28.12
C HIS A 209 9.30 6.11 26.92
N PHE A 210 8.73 7.29 26.66
CA PHE A 210 7.84 7.49 25.52
C PHE A 210 8.59 7.35 24.19
N ASP A 211 9.82 7.85 24.10
CA ASP A 211 10.64 7.69 22.89
C ASP A 211 10.77 6.21 22.52
N ARG A 212 11.17 5.36 23.47
CA ARG A 212 11.29 3.90 23.25
C ARG A 212 9.96 3.26 22.88
N GLN A 213 8.85 3.65 23.52
CA GLN A 213 7.53 3.09 23.21
C GLN A 213 7.05 3.48 21.81
N PHE A 214 7.29 4.72 21.39
CA PHE A 214 6.98 5.18 20.03
C PHE A 214 7.81 4.42 18.99
N THR A 215 9.12 4.21 19.22
CA THR A 215 9.97 3.36 18.35
C THR A 215 9.42 1.94 18.25
N ALA A 216 9.14 1.31 19.40
CA ALA A 216 8.69 -0.08 19.44
C ALA A 216 7.35 -0.23 18.71
N THR A 217 6.43 0.73 18.88
CA THR A 217 5.15 0.73 18.18
C THR A 217 5.32 0.94 16.68
N ALA A 218 6.23 1.83 16.25
CA ALA A 218 6.53 2.01 14.83
C ALA A 218 7.04 0.70 14.20
N ALA A 219 8.02 0.03 14.83
CA ALA A 219 8.56 -1.24 14.34
C ALA A 219 7.50 -2.37 14.28
N MET A 220 6.58 -2.42 15.25
CA MET A 220 5.46 -3.39 15.22
C MET A 220 4.52 -3.13 14.05
N LEU A 221 4.18 -1.86 13.80
CA LEU A 221 3.29 -1.50 12.70
C LEU A 221 3.95 -1.73 11.33
N GLU A 222 5.25 -1.47 11.19
CA GLU A 222 6.01 -1.83 9.98
C GLU A 222 5.96 -3.33 9.70
N THR A 223 6.06 -4.16 10.75
CA THR A 223 5.91 -5.62 10.64
C THR A 223 4.53 -6.01 10.14
N VAL A 224 3.48 -5.37 10.67
CA VAL A 224 2.09 -5.59 10.24
C VAL A 224 1.90 -5.18 8.78
N GLU A 225 2.47 -4.06 8.36
CA GLU A 225 2.41 -3.59 6.97
C GLU A 225 3.12 -4.53 6.01
N SER A 226 4.29 -5.04 6.38
CA SER A 226 4.98 -6.06 5.58
C SER A 226 4.12 -7.30 5.41
N ALA A 227 3.46 -7.77 6.47
CA ALA A 227 2.57 -8.93 6.38
C ALA A 227 1.36 -8.69 5.45
N PHE A 228 0.80 -7.48 5.46
CA PHE A 228 -0.28 -7.12 4.51
C PHE A 228 0.23 -6.98 3.08
N ALA A 229 1.43 -6.44 2.88
CA ALA A 229 2.06 -6.34 1.57
C ALA A 229 2.31 -7.74 0.98
N ASP A 230 2.90 -8.65 1.76
CA ASP A 230 3.13 -10.05 1.35
C ASP A 230 1.81 -10.76 1.03
N LEU A 231 0.76 -10.52 1.83
CA LEU A 231 -0.57 -11.09 1.56
C LEU A 231 -1.16 -10.57 0.25
N HIS A 232 -1.00 -9.28 -0.03
CA HIS A 232 -1.47 -8.68 -1.27
C HIS A 232 -0.71 -9.22 -2.48
N GLU A 233 0.62 -9.34 -2.40
CA GLU A 233 1.44 -9.92 -3.46
C GLU A 233 1.04 -11.38 -3.75
N ARG A 234 0.84 -12.19 -2.70
CA ARG A 234 0.33 -13.57 -2.86
C ARG A 234 -1.06 -13.62 -3.48
N TYR A 235 -1.94 -12.69 -3.11
CA TYR A 235 -3.26 -12.60 -3.71
C TYR A 235 -3.17 -12.30 -5.22
N GLU A 236 -2.32 -11.34 -5.60
CA GLU A 236 -2.09 -11.00 -7.00
C GLU A 236 -1.47 -12.17 -7.79
N GLU A 237 -0.50 -12.87 -7.20
CA GLU A 237 0.07 -14.09 -7.77
C GLU A 237 -1.01 -15.15 -8.02
N VAL A 238 -1.80 -15.48 -6.99
CA VAL A 238 -2.90 -16.46 -7.09
C VAL A 238 -3.89 -16.03 -8.16
N ARG A 239 -4.32 -14.76 -8.15
CA ARG A 239 -5.26 -14.21 -9.13
C ARG A 239 -4.73 -14.34 -10.56
N SER A 240 -3.43 -14.10 -10.75
CA SER A 240 -2.79 -14.16 -12.07
C SER A 240 -2.86 -15.54 -12.73
N TYR A 241 -3.01 -16.62 -11.96
CA TYR A 241 -3.18 -17.97 -12.52
C TYR A 241 -4.49 -18.13 -13.30
N TRP A 242 -5.51 -17.30 -13.04
CA TRP A 242 -6.77 -17.28 -13.80
C TRP A 242 -6.79 -16.21 -14.91
N ASP A 243 -5.71 -15.44 -15.09
CA ASP A 243 -5.61 -14.41 -16.13
C ASP A 243 -4.79 -14.90 -17.32
N LEU A 244 -5.43 -15.00 -18.49
CA LEU A 244 -4.78 -15.39 -19.74
C LEU A 244 -3.80 -14.33 -20.28
N HIS A 245 -3.90 -13.09 -19.84
CA HIS A 245 -2.93 -12.04 -20.16
C HIS A 245 -1.76 -11.98 -19.15
N GLY A 246 -1.89 -12.71 -18.04
CA GLY A 246 -0.84 -12.90 -17.05
C GLY A 246 -0.33 -14.33 -17.04
N GLU A 247 -0.15 -14.86 -15.83
CA GLU A 247 0.43 -16.17 -15.55
C GLU A 247 -0.46 -17.35 -15.98
N GLY A 248 -1.74 -17.13 -16.26
CA GLY A 248 -2.68 -18.17 -16.67
C GLY A 248 -2.35 -18.79 -18.03
N ALA A 249 -1.72 -18.05 -18.94
CA ALA A 249 -1.27 -18.57 -20.23
C ALA A 249 0.07 -19.32 -20.18
N SER A 250 0.80 -19.24 -19.06
CA SER A 250 2.11 -19.88 -18.89
C SER A 250 2.01 -21.41 -19.03
N PRO A 251 2.92 -22.05 -19.78
CA PRO A 251 2.87 -23.49 -20.06
C PRO A 251 3.10 -24.33 -18.80
N LEU A 252 2.39 -25.46 -18.70
CA LEU A 252 2.49 -26.42 -17.59
C LEU A 252 3.74 -27.31 -17.73
N THR A 253 4.88 -26.77 -17.32
CA THR A 253 6.08 -27.57 -17.05
C THR A 253 5.99 -28.26 -15.68
N PRO A 254 6.76 -29.32 -15.40
CA PRO A 254 6.79 -29.95 -14.08
C PRO A 254 7.03 -28.97 -12.92
N ASN A 255 7.94 -28.01 -13.10
CA ASN A 255 8.19 -26.96 -12.09
C ASN A 255 6.98 -26.04 -11.93
N ARG A 256 6.34 -25.67 -13.03
CA ARG A 256 5.14 -24.83 -12.96
C ARG A 256 3.98 -25.52 -12.26
N VAL A 257 3.77 -26.81 -12.52
CA VAL A 257 2.75 -27.61 -11.83
C VAL A 257 3.04 -27.62 -10.32
N ARG A 258 4.29 -27.84 -9.92
CA ARG A 258 4.73 -27.78 -8.53
C ARG A 258 4.43 -26.43 -7.87
N ASP A 259 4.79 -25.34 -8.53
CA ASP A 259 4.64 -23.99 -7.98
C ASP A 259 3.16 -23.64 -7.79
N VAL A 260 2.34 -23.84 -8.83
CA VAL A 260 0.88 -23.63 -8.77
C VAL A 260 0.25 -24.49 -7.68
N TRP A 261 0.66 -25.76 -7.57
CA TRP A 261 0.16 -26.67 -6.54
C TRP A 261 0.49 -26.19 -5.13
N ARG A 262 1.76 -25.82 -4.89
CA ARG A 262 2.22 -25.34 -3.58
C ARG A 262 1.56 -24.04 -3.17
N THR A 263 1.31 -23.15 -4.13
CA THR A 263 0.64 -21.89 -3.89
C THR A 263 -0.85 -22.08 -3.59
N LEU A 264 -1.56 -22.91 -4.36
CA LEU A 264 -3.02 -23.11 -4.18
C LEU A 264 -3.37 -24.10 -3.07
N LEU A 265 -2.52 -25.10 -2.82
CA LEU A 265 -2.77 -26.19 -1.88
C LEU A 265 -1.59 -26.41 -0.91
N PRO A 266 -1.15 -25.37 -0.16
CA PRO A 266 0.03 -25.46 0.71
C PRO A 266 -0.09 -26.51 1.82
N HIS A 267 -1.31 -26.95 2.15
CA HIS A 267 -1.57 -27.95 3.20
C HIS A 267 -1.52 -29.40 2.69
N VAL A 268 -1.45 -29.61 1.38
CA VAL A 268 -1.48 -30.92 0.71
C VAL A 268 -0.08 -31.42 0.36
N ASP A 269 0.94 -30.58 0.50
CA ASP A 269 2.34 -30.92 0.26
C ASP A 269 2.97 -31.59 1.50
N ARG A 270 2.87 -32.92 1.60
CA ARG A 270 3.38 -33.70 2.75
C ARG A 270 4.42 -34.76 2.37
N LYS A 271 4.73 -34.93 1.08
CA LYS A 271 5.74 -35.90 0.61
C LYS A 271 6.93 -35.18 0.01
N VAL A 272 8.12 -35.70 0.28
CA VAL A 272 9.39 -35.15 -0.22
C VAL A 272 9.63 -35.52 -1.69
N ASP A 273 9.00 -36.61 -2.17
CA ASP A 273 9.26 -37.24 -3.47
C ASP A 273 8.03 -37.24 -4.40
N ASP A 274 7.39 -36.09 -4.61
CA ASP A 274 6.29 -36.01 -5.58
C ASP A 274 6.82 -35.94 -7.00
N ASP A 275 6.29 -36.81 -7.87
CA ASP A 275 6.66 -36.88 -9.28
C ASP A 275 5.89 -35.85 -10.10
N TRP A 276 6.41 -34.62 -10.11
CA TRP A 276 5.86 -33.52 -10.90
C TRP A 276 6.02 -33.73 -12.41
N GLY A 277 6.94 -34.62 -12.84
CA GLY A 277 7.07 -35.03 -14.23
C GLY A 277 5.85 -35.83 -14.66
N TRP A 278 5.53 -36.87 -13.89
CA TRP A 278 4.31 -37.65 -14.06
C TRP A 278 3.04 -36.80 -13.98
N ALA A 279 2.96 -35.87 -13.01
CA ALA A 279 1.83 -34.95 -12.91
C ALA A 279 1.62 -34.11 -14.19
N ALA A 280 2.71 -33.61 -14.80
CA ALA A 280 2.65 -32.89 -16.06
C ALA A 280 2.25 -33.80 -17.24
N GLU A 281 2.71 -35.05 -17.27
CA GLU A 281 2.30 -36.04 -18.28
C GLU A 281 0.79 -36.35 -18.20
N LEU A 282 0.25 -36.52 -16.98
CA LEU A 282 -1.18 -36.72 -16.77
C LEU A 282 -2.01 -35.54 -17.29
N LEU A 283 -1.57 -34.31 -17.03
CA LEU A 283 -2.22 -33.09 -17.53
C LEU A 283 -2.16 -33.01 -19.07
N ALA A 284 -0.99 -33.28 -19.65
CA ALA A 284 -0.77 -33.25 -21.09
C ALA A 284 -1.60 -34.31 -21.83
N ALA A 285 -1.81 -35.49 -21.23
CA ALA A 285 -2.67 -36.53 -21.80
C ALA A 285 -4.11 -36.05 -22.04
N HIS A 286 -4.59 -35.06 -21.26
CA HIS A 286 -5.91 -34.43 -21.41
C HIS A 286 -5.86 -33.10 -22.19
N GLY A 287 -4.74 -32.79 -22.84
CA GLY A 287 -4.55 -31.53 -23.56
C GLY A 287 -4.44 -30.29 -22.66
N LEU A 288 -4.28 -30.47 -21.35
CA LEU A 288 -4.12 -29.37 -20.39
C LEU A 288 -2.68 -28.90 -20.43
N THR A 289 -2.47 -27.72 -21.01
CA THR A 289 -1.14 -27.16 -21.31
C THR A 289 -0.88 -25.83 -20.64
N LYS A 290 -1.90 -25.17 -20.08
CA LYS A 290 -1.82 -23.81 -19.52
C LYS A 290 -2.12 -23.78 -18.03
N THR A 291 -1.47 -22.85 -17.32
CA THR A 291 -1.64 -22.65 -15.87
C THR A 291 -3.10 -22.49 -15.45
N VAL A 292 -3.91 -21.74 -16.23
CA VAL A 292 -5.34 -21.53 -15.93
C VAL A 292 -6.15 -22.82 -15.90
N GLU A 293 -5.75 -23.82 -16.69
CA GLU A 293 -6.43 -25.11 -16.77
C GLU A 293 -6.17 -25.95 -15.52
N LEU A 294 -4.91 -25.95 -15.05
CA LEU A 294 -4.55 -26.55 -13.76
C LEU A 294 -5.24 -25.82 -12.61
N ALA A 295 -5.17 -24.48 -12.57
CA ALA A 295 -5.83 -23.69 -11.52
C ALA A 295 -7.35 -23.96 -11.47
N GLY A 296 -8.00 -24.07 -12.64
CA GLY A 296 -9.39 -24.48 -12.76
C GLY A 296 -9.66 -25.91 -12.27
N LEU A 297 -8.71 -26.84 -12.44
CA LEU A 297 -8.79 -28.21 -11.93
C LEU A 297 -8.69 -28.27 -10.40
N LEU A 298 -7.89 -27.40 -9.77
CA LEU A 298 -7.63 -27.38 -8.32
C LEU A 298 -8.70 -26.66 -7.48
N SER A 299 -9.96 -26.64 -7.91
CA SER A 299 -11.04 -25.98 -7.16
C SER A 299 -11.32 -26.66 -5.81
N ALA A 300 -11.50 -25.86 -4.76
CA ALA A 300 -11.74 -26.35 -3.39
C ALA A 300 -12.99 -27.25 -3.28
N ASN A 301 -14.06 -26.92 -4.02
CA ASN A 301 -15.28 -27.73 -4.08
C ASN A 301 -14.99 -29.11 -4.69
N ARG A 302 -14.35 -29.16 -5.88
CA ARG A 302 -14.00 -30.43 -6.54
C ARG A 302 -13.11 -31.29 -5.64
N ILE A 303 -12.09 -30.70 -5.02
CA ILE A 303 -11.20 -31.42 -4.09
C ILE A 303 -11.98 -32.00 -2.90
N THR A 304 -12.91 -31.24 -2.34
CA THR A 304 -13.75 -31.69 -1.22
C THR A 304 -14.61 -32.89 -1.62
N GLU A 305 -15.27 -32.83 -2.78
CA GLU A 305 -16.13 -33.91 -3.26
C GLU A 305 -15.33 -35.16 -3.64
N VAL A 306 -14.18 -35.01 -4.29
CA VAL A 306 -13.26 -36.12 -4.58
C VAL A 306 -12.81 -36.83 -3.30
N ARG A 307 -12.41 -36.06 -2.29
CA ARG A 307 -11.94 -36.63 -1.01
C ARG A 307 -13.04 -37.38 -0.27
N LYS A 308 -14.28 -36.90 -0.31
CA LYS A 308 -15.44 -37.60 0.25
C LYS A 308 -15.73 -38.89 -0.52
N ALA A 309 -15.74 -38.82 -1.85
CA ALA A 309 -16.08 -39.94 -2.71
C ALA A 309 -15.13 -41.13 -2.59
N LEU A 310 -13.84 -40.86 -2.36
CA LEU A 310 -12.79 -41.86 -2.26
C LEU A 310 -12.42 -42.22 -0.81
N ASP A 311 -13.17 -41.73 0.19
CA ASP A 311 -12.92 -41.94 1.63
C ASP A 311 -11.45 -41.70 2.03
N HIS A 312 -10.91 -40.56 1.60
CA HIS A 312 -9.53 -40.19 1.91
C HIS A 312 -9.36 -39.87 3.40
N ARG A 313 -9.01 -40.88 4.22
CA ARG A 313 -8.71 -40.72 5.65
C ARG A 313 -7.51 -39.80 5.92
N TYR A 314 -6.56 -39.76 4.99
CA TYR A 314 -5.42 -38.85 5.00
C TYR A 314 -5.36 -38.08 3.68
N SER A 315 -4.77 -36.88 3.70
CA SER A 315 -4.56 -36.13 2.47
C SER A 315 -3.58 -36.90 1.57
N PRO A 316 -3.99 -37.33 0.36
CA PRO A 316 -3.07 -37.95 -0.59
C PRO A 316 -1.98 -36.96 -0.99
N GLY A 317 -0.86 -37.49 -1.50
CA GLY A 317 0.16 -36.67 -2.14
C GLY A 317 -0.36 -35.97 -3.41
N PRO A 318 0.33 -34.93 -3.88
CA PRO A 318 -0.02 -34.19 -5.09
C PRO A 318 -0.32 -35.03 -6.33
N ASP A 319 0.56 -35.98 -6.67
CA ASP A 319 0.42 -36.89 -7.80
C ASP A 319 -0.89 -37.69 -7.73
N ARG A 320 -1.16 -38.28 -6.57
CA ARG A 320 -2.32 -39.12 -6.30
C ARG A 320 -3.61 -38.29 -6.31
N LEU A 321 -3.60 -37.08 -5.73
CA LEU A 321 -4.76 -36.20 -5.74
C LEU A 321 -5.07 -35.70 -7.15
N LEU A 322 -4.04 -35.34 -7.92
CA LEU A 322 -4.21 -34.91 -9.30
C LEU A 322 -4.82 -36.03 -10.15
N ASP A 323 -4.31 -37.25 -10.00
CA ASP A 323 -4.83 -38.45 -10.66
C ASP A 323 -6.32 -38.67 -10.34
N ASP A 324 -6.74 -38.46 -9.09
CA ASP A 324 -8.16 -38.52 -8.71
C ASP A 324 -9.00 -37.37 -9.24
N LEU A 325 -8.46 -36.15 -9.31
CA LEU A 325 -9.16 -34.99 -9.87
C LEU A 325 -9.40 -35.18 -11.37
N LEU A 326 -8.43 -35.72 -12.10
CA LEU A 326 -8.57 -36.07 -13.50
C LEU A 326 -9.54 -37.23 -13.70
N LEU A 327 -9.45 -38.28 -12.88
CA LEU A 327 -10.42 -39.39 -12.90
C LEU A 327 -11.85 -38.90 -12.60
N TRP A 328 -12.00 -37.98 -11.65
CA TRP A 328 -13.28 -37.35 -11.35
C TRP A 328 -13.83 -36.58 -12.54
N GLN A 329 -12.99 -35.80 -13.22
CA GLN A 329 -13.41 -34.95 -14.34
C GLN A 329 -13.72 -35.77 -15.61
N TYR A 330 -12.84 -36.69 -15.99
CA TYR A 330 -12.85 -37.36 -17.30
C TYR A 330 -13.27 -38.84 -17.25
N GLY A 331 -13.36 -39.45 -16.06
CA GLY A 331 -13.86 -40.81 -15.89
C GLY A 331 -13.05 -41.85 -16.69
N THR A 332 -13.76 -42.66 -17.48
CA THR A 332 -13.15 -43.74 -18.29
C THR A 332 -12.10 -43.22 -19.27
N GLU A 333 -12.29 -42.01 -19.83
CA GLU A 333 -11.33 -41.39 -20.75
C GLU A 333 -9.95 -41.21 -20.10
N HIS A 334 -9.92 -40.82 -18.82
CA HIS A 334 -8.65 -40.72 -18.08
C HIS A 334 -7.96 -42.08 -17.91
N ILE A 335 -8.73 -43.16 -17.73
CA ILE A 335 -8.19 -44.52 -17.64
C ILE A 335 -7.58 -44.92 -18.99
N ASP A 336 -8.27 -44.65 -20.08
CA ASP A 336 -7.84 -45.03 -21.42
C ASP A 336 -6.60 -44.26 -21.89
N LEU A 337 -6.48 -42.99 -21.49
CA LEU A 337 -5.34 -42.15 -21.85
C LEU A 337 -4.09 -42.39 -20.99
N THR A 338 -4.23 -42.87 -19.76
CA THR A 338 -3.13 -42.85 -18.78
C THR A 338 -2.78 -44.19 -18.16
N ALA A 339 -3.53 -45.26 -18.45
CA ALA A 339 -3.27 -46.61 -17.94
C ALA A 339 -2.81 -47.56 -19.06
N GLU A 340 -2.39 -48.76 -18.66
CA GLU A 340 -2.02 -49.83 -19.59
C GLU A 340 -3.20 -50.18 -20.52
N ALA A 341 -2.92 -50.68 -21.73
CA ALA A 341 -3.97 -51.12 -22.66
C ALA A 341 -4.76 -52.31 -22.07
N SER A 342 -6.06 -52.40 -22.38
CA SER A 342 -6.96 -53.39 -21.76
C SER A 342 -6.62 -54.86 -22.07
N ASP A 343 -5.88 -55.09 -23.15
CA ASP A 343 -5.42 -56.39 -23.62
C ASP A 343 -4.03 -56.79 -23.09
N VAL A 344 -3.32 -55.86 -22.43
CA VAL A 344 -1.99 -56.09 -21.87
C VAL A 344 -2.08 -56.49 -20.40
N VAL A 345 -1.70 -57.73 -20.09
CA VAL A 345 -1.70 -58.27 -18.72
C VAL A 345 -0.24 -58.42 -18.23
N PRO A 346 0.11 -57.90 -17.02
CA PRO A 346 -0.76 -57.27 -16.02
C PRO A 346 -0.98 -55.76 -16.23
N HIS A 347 -2.15 -55.25 -15.82
CA HIS A 347 -2.55 -53.83 -15.90
C HIS A 347 -2.93 -53.23 -14.53
N PRO A 348 -1.99 -53.19 -13.57
CA PRO A 348 -2.26 -52.81 -12.17
C PRO A 348 -2.79 -51.38 -12.00
N ARG A 349 -2.37 -50.41 -12.84
CA ARG A 349 -2.88 -49.03 -12.76
C ARG A 349 -4.32 -48.96 -13.27
N ARG A 350 -4.63 -49.60 -14.40
CA ARG A 350 -6.01 -49.69 -14.93
C ARG A 350 -6.98 -50.25 -13.88
N ASP A 351 -6.62 -51.37 -13.25
CA ASP A 351 -7.46 -51.99 -12.21
C ASP A 351 -7.69 -51.07 -11.00
N SER A 352 -6.64 -50.33 -10.60
CA SER A 352 -6.73 -49.34 -9.52
C SER A 352 -7.67 -48.19 -9.86
N LEU A 353 -7.55 -47.61 -11.06
CA LEU A 353 -8.39 -46.51 -11.53
C LEU A 353 -9.85 -46.94 -11.67
N GLN A 354 -10.12 -48.12 -12.23
CA GLN A 354 -11.49 -48.65 -12.37
C GLN A 354 -12.17 -48.86 -11.01
N ARG A 355 -11.45 -49.32 -9.99
CA ARG A 355 -11.99 -49.43 -8.62
C ARG A 355 -12.36 -48.07 -8.04
N ARG A 356 -11.50 -47.06 -8.22
CA ARG A 356 -11.74 -45.68 -7.76
C ARG A 356 -12.90 -45.01 -8.49
N LEU A 357 -13.00 -45.20 -9.81
CA LEU A 357 -14.10 -44.67 -10.60
C LEU A 357 -15.45 -45.21 -10.12
N LYS A 358 -15.54 -46.52 -9.85
CA LYS A 358 -16.74 -47.14 -9.28
C LYS A 358 -17.13 -46.54 -7.91
N GLN A 359 -16.15 -46.14 -7.08
CA GLN A 359 -16.44 -45.46 -5.82
C GLN A 359 -16.99 -44.05 -6.06
N ILE A 360 -16.38 -43.29 -6.98
CA ILE A 360 -16.84 -41.97 -7.39
C ILE A 360 -18.27 -42.01 -7.94
N GLU A 361 -18.58 -42.98 -8.81
CA GLU A 361 -19.91 -43.16 -9.38
C GLU A 361 -20.96 -43.48 -8.32
N ARG A 362 -20.64 -44.37 -7.36
CA ARG A 362 -21.52 -44.67 -6.22
C ARG A 362 -21.78 -43.42 -5.38
N TYR A 363 -20.74 -42.64 -5.09
CA TYR A 363 -20.87 -41.40 -4.33
C TYR A 363 -21.81 -40.40 -5.03
N ARG A 364 -21.65 -40.23 -6.36
CA ARG A 364 -22.53 -39.35 -7.16
C ARG A 364 -23.99 -39.79 -7.13
N GLN A 365 -24.26 -41.09 -7.12
CA GLN A 365 -25.62 -41.64 -7.02
C GLN A 365 -26.26 -41.40 -5.65
N THR A 366 -25.47 -41.31 -4.58
CA THR A 366 -25.95 -41.03 -3.21
C THR A 366 -26.04 -39.55 -2.84
N ALA A 367 -25.41 -38.67 -3.63
CA ALA A 367 -25.37 -37.23 -3.38
C ALA A 367 -26.44 -36.43 -4.17
N LEU A 368 -27.11 -37.08 -5.13
CA LEU A 368 -28.35 -36.62 -5.78
C LEU A 368 -29.55 -37.05 -4.93
#